data_AF-A0A1W1VCK8-F1
#
_entry.id   AF-A0A1W1VCK8-F1
#
_cell.length_a   1.000
_cell.length_b   1.000
_cell.length_c   1.000
_cell.angle_alpha   90.00
_cell.angle_beta   90.00
_cell.angle_gamma   90.00
#
_symmetry.space_group_name_H-M   'P 1'
#
loop_
_entity.id
_entity.type
_entity.pdbx_description
1 polymer ?
#
loop_
_entity_poly.entity_id
_entity_poly.type
_entity_poly.pdbx_seq_one_letter_code
_entity_poly.pdbx_strand_id
1 'polypeptide(L)'
;MLERHGIDRSPERLGMFLAQWAHESEFTGVRENLHYSQASRICQTWPRRFPTVASASAAPFAGNPQALANQVYNGRMGNRPGSNDGWTYRGGGWPQLTGRDAYRAYRQRTELDLEGNPNLILQASVSAQVCGLFWTDRGLNAAADQGDMVTITQRINGGQNGAQDRLDRYHRVIPILRDQQAALAAQEELVRPSIPWKQLWVNGRQMDPATARGTPRGRPCPPWQGTSSWLRWGCSAFIPRGASVRTGRTLQTASLRSQLIRQIRYSRSPPRPLPRRAPCPICGPAIRSTHDPSSRF
;
A
#
# COMPACT_ATOMS: atom_id res chain seq x y z
N MET A 1 -6.64 3.70 1.48
CA MET A 1 -5.90 4.96 1.79
C MET A 1 -5.50 5.70 0.51
N LEU A 2 -4.88 5.05 -0.48
CA LEU A 2 -4.60 5.63 -1.81
C LEU A 2 -5.89 5.93 -2.58
N GLU A 3 -6.92 5.12 -2.36
CA GLU A 3 -8.32 5.32 -2.81
C GLU A 3 -8.85 6.73 -2.57
N ARG A 4 -8.60 7.30 -1.38
CA ARG A 4 -9.07 8.64 -1.00
C ARG A 4 -8.47 9.74 -1.87
N HIS A 5 -7.33 9.47 -2.49
CA HIS A 5 -6.60 10.38 -3.36
C HIS A 5 -6.75 10.02 -4.85
N GLY A 6 -7.52 8.97 -5.16
CA GLY A 6 -7.72 8.49 -6.53
C GLY A 6 -6.45 8.01 -7.23
N ILE A 7 -5.42 7.63 -6.47
CA ILE A 7 -4.11 7.20 -6.99
C ILE A 7 -4.18 5.76 -7.52
N ASP A 8 -5.09 4.96 -7.00
CA ASP A 8 -5.34 3.56 -7.37
C ASP A 8 -6.33 3.40 -8.55
N ARG A 9 -6.82 4.51 -9.12
CA ARG A 9 -7.85 4.48 -10.18
C ARG A 9 -7.34 3.97 -11.52
N SER A 10 -6.04 4.01 -11.74
CA SER A 10 -5.38 3.43 -12.91
C SER A 10 -4.03 2.81 -12.54
N PRO A 11 -3.58 1.77 -13.25
CA PRO A 11 -2.24 1.23 -13.12
C PRO A 11 -1.16 2.29 -13.31
N GLU A 12 -1.38 3.27 -14.19
CA GLU A 12 -0.44 4.35 -14.50
C GLU A 12 -0.23 5.25 -13.28
N ARG A 13 -1.31 5.71 -12.65
CA ARG A 13 -1.24 6.54 -11.42
C ARG A 13 -0.52 5.79 -10.30
N LEU A 14 -0.94 4.55 -10.05
CA LEU A 14 -0.36 3.76 -8.97
C LEU A 14 1.10 3.42 -9.26
N GLY A 15 1.43 3.06 -10.50
CA GLY A 15 2.78 2.73 -10.92
C GLY A 15 3.72 3.92 -10.78
N MET A 16 3.31 5.11 -11.21
CA MET A 16 4.13 6.32 -11.05
C MET A 16 4.26 6.72 -9.59
N PHE A 17 3.20 6.64 -8.80
CA PHE A 17 3.26 6.87 -7.36
C PHE A 17 4.29 5.94 -6.69
N LEU A 18 4.21 4.63 -6.96
CA LEU A 18 5.13 3.65 -6.41
C LEU A 18 6.56 3.91 -6.85
N ALA A 19 6.78 4.19 -8.13
CA ALA A 19 8.11 4.46 -8.67
C ALA A 19 8.80 5.65 -8.00
N GLN A 20 8.04 6.72 -7.75
CA GLN A 20 8.55 7.93 -7.09
C GLN A 20 8.99 7.65 -5.66
N TRP A 21 8.12 7.06 -4.83
CA TRP A 21 8.46 6.83 -3.42
C TRP A 21 9.43 5.67 -3.20
N ALA A 22 9.49 4.71 -4.13
CA ALA A 22 10.53 3.71 -4.17
C ALA A 22 11.91 4.35 -4.44
N HIS A 23 11.99 5.31 -5.37
CA HIS A 23 13.24 6.06 -5.60
C HIS A 23 13.64 6.87 -4.36
N GLU A 24 12.68 7.55 -3.71
CA GLU A 24 12.99 8.38 -2.54
C GLU A 24 13.48 7.58 -1.32
N SER A 25 12.99 6.35 -1.15
CA SER A 25 13.10 5.69 0.17
C SER A 25 13.16 4.18 0.17
N GLU A 26 12.94 3.51 -0.97
CA GLU A 26 12.70 2.06 -1.02
C GLU A 26 11.60 1.62 -0.04
N PHE A 27 10.62 2.50 0.21
CA PHE A 27 9.57 2.33 1.22
C PHE A 27 10.10 2.06 2.64
N THR A 28 11.33 2.48 2.93
CA THR A 28 11.96 2.34 4.25
C THR A 28 11.85 3.66 5.01
N GLY A 29 11.20 3.61 6.17
CA GLY A 29 11.09 4.77 7.05
C GLY A 29 12.39 5.03 7.80
N VAL A 30 13.12 6.08 7.43
CA VAL A 30 14.37 6.49 8.09
C VAL A 30 14.28 7.94 8.59
N ARG A 31 15.19 8.31 9.49
CA ARG A 31 15.50 9.71 9.80
C ARG A 31 16.85 10.06 9.23
N GLU A 32 17.03 11.32 8.84
CA GLU A 32 18.38 11.84 8.65
C GLU A 32 19.17 11.69 9.96
N ASN A 33 20.36 11.13 9.86
CA ASN A 33 21.20 10.87 11.04
C ASN A 33 22.08 12.08 11.38
N LEU A 34 22.40 12.93 10.39
CA LEU A 34 23.28 14.10 10.48
C LEU A 34 24.60 13.83 11.19
N HIS A 35 25.11 12.59 11.13
CA HIS A 35 26.32 12.23 11.85
C HIS A 35 27.55 12.43 10.96
N TYR A 36 28.36 13.43 11.30
CA TYR A 36 29.63 13.71 10.64
C TYR A 36 30.76 13.67 11.66
N SER A 37 31.69 12.73 11.53
CA SER A 37 32.81 12.58 12.46
C SER A 37 33.88 13.68 12.31
N GLN A 38 33.93 14.36 11.17
CA GLN A 38 34.95 15.38 10.86
C GLN A 38 34.29 16.70 10.43
N ALA A 39 34.79 17.82 10.98
CA ALA A 39 34.34 19.15 10.60
C ALA A 39 34.55 19.46 9.11
N SER A 40 35.60 18.92 8.49
CA SER A 40 35.86 19.05 7.05
C SER A 40 34.70 18.57 6.18
N ARG A 41 34.06 17.45 6.54
CA ARG A 41 32.91 16.90 5.83
C ARG A 41 31.65 17.76 6.01
N ILE A 42 31.50 18.38 7.18
CA ILE A 42 30.43 19.36 7.45
C ILE A 42 30.60 20.58 6.54
N CYS A 43 31.82 21.14 6.43
CA CYS A 43 32.12 22.27 5.55
C CYS A 43 31.90 21.93 4.07
N GLN A 44 32.26 20.72 3.64
CA GLN A 44 31.99 20.25 2.27
C GLN A 44 30.49 20.13 1.96
N THR A 45 29.69 19.68 2.94
CA THR A 45 28.25 19.49 2.76
C THR A 45 27.49 20.82 2.77
N TRP A 46 27.89 21.77 3.61
CA TRP A 46 27.26 23.08 3.72
C TRP A 46 28.28 24.23 3.64
N PRO A 47 28.94 24.45 2.49
CA PRO A 47 29.99 25.46 2.36
C PRO A 47 29.49 26.89 2.59
N ARG A 48 28.21 27.16 2.35
CA ARG A 48 27.61 28.48 2.65
C ARG A 48 27.40 28.73 4.15
N ARG A 49 27.22 27.67 4.95
CA ARG A 49 26.99 27.77 6.41
C ARG A 49 28.29 27.64 7.20
N PHE A 50 29.20 26.80 6.69
CA PHE A 50 30.50 26.49 7.29
C PHE A 50 31.59 26.69 6.20
N PRO A 51 31.98 27.94 5.90
CA PRO A 51 32.78 28.26 4.72
C PRO A 51 34.25 27.86 4.78
N THR A 52 34.84 27.71 5.97
CA THR A 52 36.26 27.36 6.08
C THR A 52 36.45 26.13 6.95
N VAL A 53 37.33 25.22 6.53
CA VAL A 53 37.73 24.04 7.33
C VAL A 53 38.49 24.46 8.59
N ALA A 54 39.17 25.62 8.51
CA ALA A 54 39.77 26.32 9.63
C ALA A 54 38.75 27.00 10.55
N SER A 55 37.47 27.13 10.15
CA SER A 55 36.48 27.69 11.06
C SER A 55 36.26 26.70 12.20
N ALA A 56 36.69 27.12 13.39
CA ALA A 56 36.17 26.61 14.64
C ALA A 56 34.63 26.60 14.69
N SER A 57 33.93 27.23 13.74
CA SER A 57 32.48 27.21 13.59
C SER A 57 31.88 25.81 13.33
N ALA A 58 32.58 24.91 12.64
CA ALA A 58 32.07 23.56 12.36
C ALA A 58 32.50 22.51 13.42
N ALA A 59 33.60 22.78 14.12
CA ALA A 59 34.18 21.85 15.10
C ALA A 59 33.19 21.41 16.21
N PRO A 60 32.35 22.29 16.79
CA PRO A 60 31.36 21.91 17.81
C PRO A 60 30.31 20.91 17.32
N PHE A 61 30.14 20.75 16.02
CA PHE A 61 29.12 19.90 15.41
C PHE A 61 29.65 18.54 14.96
N ALA A 62 30.97 18.37 14.89
CA ALA A 62 31.57 17.08 14.57
C ALA A 62 31.28 16.06 15.67
N GLY A 63 30.73 14.90 15.30
CA GLY A 63 30.25 13.87 16.23
C GLY A 63 28.98 14.24 17.01
N ASN A 64 28.40 15.43 16.79
CA ASN A 64 27.23 15.93 17.50
C ASN A 64 26.06 16.22 16.54
N PRO A 65 25.33 15.18 16.09
CA PRO A 65 24.31 15.30 15.07
C PRO A 65 23.11 16.17 15.50
N GLN A 66 22.74 16.17 16.78
CA GLN A 66 21.65 17.01 17.29
C GLN A 66 22.03 18.49 17.23
N ALA A 67 23.23 18.85 17.70
CA ALA A 67 23.70 20.24 17.61
C ALA A 67 23.80 20.70 16.15
N LEU A 68 24.29 19.82 15.26
CA LEU A 68 24.35 20.11 13.84
C LEU A 68 22.96 20.35 13.23
N ALA A 69 21.99 19.48 13.52
CA ALA A 69 20.62 19.62 13.05
C ALA A 69 19.99 20.94 13.51
N ASN A 70 20.16 21.25 14.80
CA ASN A 70 19.66 22.49 15.38
C ASN A 70 20.31 23.71 14.72
N GLN A 71 21.59 23.66 14.36
CA GLN A 71 22.27 24.75 13.66
C GLN A 71 21.81 24.90 12.19
N VAL A 72 21.71 23.79 11.45
CA VAL A 72 21.37 23.79 10.01
C VAL A 72 19.91 24.20 9.79
N TYR A 73 19.03 23.84 10.71
CA TYR A 73 17.59 24.09 10.61
C TYR A 73 17.06 25.15 11.59
N ASN A 74 17.94 25.90 12.27
CA ASN A 74 17.56 26.94 13.22
C ASN A 74 16.69 28.01 12.57
N GLY A 75 15.51 28.30 13.12
CA GLY A 75 14.64 29.37 12.61
C GLY A 75 14.06 29.14 11.21
N ARG A 76 14.11 27.91 10.68
CA ARG A 76 13.66 27.58 9.31
C ARG A 76 12.46 26.65 9.36
N MET A 77 11.56 26.75 8.38
CA MET A 77 10.44 25.81 8.19
C MET A 77 9.61 25.62 9.48
N GLY A 78 9.39 26.71 10.22
CA GLY A 78 8.64 26.72 11.47
C GLY A 78 9.41 26.28 12.71
N ASN A 79 10.67 25.88 12.58
CA ASN A 79 11.50 25.51 13.71
C ASN A 79 11.77 26.74 14.58
N ARG A 80 11.49 26.63 15.88
CA ARG A 80 11.72 27.73 16.82
C ARG A 80 13.22 28.02 16.97
N PRO A 81 13.65 29.29 16.86
CA PRO A 81 15.04 29.66 17.09
C PRO A 81 15.56 29.19 18.47
N GLY A 82 16.76 28.62 18.52
CA GLY A 82 17.41 28.19 19.76
C GLY A 82 16.81 26.93 20.42
N SER A 83 15.87 26.26 19.76
CA SER A 83 15.25 25.02 20.25
C SER A 83 15.90 23.76 19.66
N ASN A 84 15.44 22.59 20.12
CA ASN A 84 15.76 21.30 19.52
C ASN A 84 14.89 20.96 18.29
N ASP A 85 14.09 21.90 17.78
CA ASP A 85 13.17 21.64 16.66
C ASP A 85 13.93 21.16 15.40
N GLY A 86 15.17 21.63 15.18
CA GLY A 86 15.99 21.18 14.06
C GLY A 86 16.29 19.67 14.10
N TRP A 87 16.57 19.11 15.28
CA TRP A 87 16.71 17.66 15.45
C TRP A 87 15.36 16.94 15.49
N THR A 88 14.36 17.49 16.17
CA THR A 88 13.05 16.85 16.36
C THR A 88 12.28 16.68 15.04
N TYR A 89 12.34 17.70 14.18
CA TYR A 89 11.64 17.75 12.89
C TYR A 89 12.60 17.61 11.70
N ARG A 90 13.73 16.95 11.92
CA ARG A 90 14.67 16.56 10.88
C ARG A 90 14.01 15.61 9.86
N GLY A 91 14.51 15.57 8.64
CA GLY A 91 14.04 14.73 7.54
C GLY A 91 13.67 13.32 8.00
N GLY A 92 12.44 12.90 7.66
CA GLY A 92 11.93 11.59 8.05
C GLY A 92 10.90 10.98 7.11
N GLY A 93 10.87 9.65 7.13
CA GLY A 93 9.93 8.81 6.38
C GLY A 93 10.20 8.79 4.87
N TRP A 94 9.27 8.23 4.12
CA TRP A 94 9.39 8.13 2.66
C TRP A 94 9.53 9.48 1.94
N PRO A 95 8.79 10.54 2.32
CA PRO A 95 8.88 11.82 1.62
C PRO A 95 10.00 12.73 2.15
N GLN A 96 10.83 12.24 3.09
CA GLN A 96 11.86 13.03 3.78
C GLN A 96 11.31 14.34 4.37
N LEU A 97 10.18 14.23 5.09
CA LEU A 97 9.46 15.39 5.64
C LEU A 97 10.34 16.14 6.65
N THR A 98 10.56 17.43 6.42
CA THR A 98 11.51 18.26 7.19
C THR A 98 10.86 19.57 7.64
N GLY A 99 11.15 19.96 8.89
CA GLY A 99 10.71 21.23 9.48
C GLY A 99 9.35 21.16 10.16
N ARG A 100 9.22 21.85 11.30
CA ARG A 100 8.02 21.83 12.14
C ARG A 100 6.74 22.21 11.41
N ASP A 101 6.78 23.21 10.53
CA ASP A 101 5.61 23.63 9.76
C ASP A 101 5.07 22.51 8.89
N ALA A 102 5.96 21.69 8.31
CA ALA A 102 5.56 20.56 7.49
C ALA A 102 4.86 19.49 8.34
N TYR A 103 5.42 19.12 9.49
CA TYR A 103 4.77 18.18 10.42
C TYR A 103 3.43 18.70 10.93
N ARG A 104 3.32 20.01 11.23
CA ARG A 104 2.05 20.65 11.62
C ARG A 104 1.02 20.61 10.48
N ALA A 105 1.43 20.92 9.26
CA ALA A 105 0.55 20.93 8.10
C ALA A 105 -0.04 19.53 7.83
N TYR A 106 0.79 18.47 7.91
CA TYR A 106 0.29 17.11 7.74
C TYR A 106 -0.51 16.61 8.93
N ARG A 107 -0.22 17.06 10.17
CA ARG A 107 -1.07 16.78 11.34
C ARG A 107 -2.51 17.22 11.11
N GLN A 108 -2.70 18.45 10.64
CA GLN A 108 -4.03 19.03 10.40
C GLN A 108 -4.83 18.29 9.33
N ARG A 109 -4.16 17.56 8.43
CA ARG A 109 -4.78 16.97 7.24
C ARG A 109 -4.89 15.44 7.28
N THR A 110 -4.10 14.81 8.14
CA THR A 110 -4.14 13.35 8.36
C THR A 110 -4.85 12.96 9.65
N GLU A 111 -5.10 13.93 10.54
CA GLU A 111 -5.54 13.69 11.93
C GLU A 111 -4.55 12.86 12.76
N LEU A 112 -3.33 12.64 12.25
CA LEU A 112 -2.24 11.98 12.95
C LEU A 112 -1.44 13.04 13.70
N ASP A 113 -1.05 12.76 14.94
CA ASP A 113 -0.29 13.72 15.75
C ASP A 113 1.20 13.79 15.34
N LEU A 114 1.47 14.19 14.10
CA LEU A 114 2.82 14.30 13.54
C LEU A 114 3.64 15.43 14.18
N GLU A 115 3.00 16.51 14.65
CA GLU A 115 3.72 17.59 15.32
C GLU A 115 4.14 17.20 16.75
N GLY A 116 3.27 16.54 17.51
CA GLY A 116 3.59 16.05 18.86
C GLY A 116 4.45 14.79 18.86
N ASN A 117 4.25 13.91 17.87
CA ASN A 117 4.92 12.62 17.74
C ASN A 117 5.54 12.44 16.34
N PRO A 118 6.62 13.18 16.01
CA PRO A 118 7.15 13.21 14.64
C PRO A 118 7.72 11.86 14.17
N ASN A 119 8.08 10.95 15.09
CA ASN A 119 8.53 9.60 14.74
C ASN A 119 7.43 8.71 14.14
N LEU A 120 6.16 9.10 14.23
CA LEU A 120 5.08 8.41 13.52
C LEU A 120 5.33 8.35 12.02
N ILE A 121 6.04 9.33 11.44
CA ILE A 121 6.36 9.36 10.01
C ILE A 121 7.17 8.13 9.55
N LEU A 122 7.87 7.44 10.46
CA LEU A 122 8.66 6.26 10.13
C LEU A 122 7.80 5.01 9.87
N GLN A 123 6.54 5.03 10.31
CA GLN A 123 5.62 3.95 10.03
C GLN A 123 5.19 3.99 8.56
N ALA A 124 5.27 2.86 7.86
CA ALA A 124 4.90 2.77 6.45
C ALA A 124 3.48 3.29 6.16
N SER A 125 2.50 2.96 7.01
CA SER A 125 1.12 3.42 6.88
C SER A 125 0.95 4.94 7.03
N VAL A 126 1.78 5.58 7.85
CA VAL A 126 1.78 7.02 8.07
C VAL A 126 2.51 7.74 6.94
N SER A 127 3.71 7.27 6.59
CA SER A 127 4.48 7.77 5.45
C SER A 127 3.67 7.72 4.17
N ALA A 128 3.00 6.60 3.90
CA ALA A 128 2.11 6.47 2.76
C ALA A 128 1.06 7.60 2.78
N GLN A 129 0.40 7.87 3.92
CA GLN A 129 -0.70 8.85 4.00
C GLN A 129 -0.20 10.25 3.66
N VAL A 130 0.97 10.60 4.19
CA VAL A 130 1.65 11.85 3.86
C VAL A 130 2.00 11.90 2.37
N CYS A 131 2.54 10.83 1.79
CA CYS A 131 2.84 10.73 0.35
C CYS A 131 1.58 10.89 -0.53
N GLY A 132 0.44 10.30 -0.14
CA GLY A 132 -0.83 10.43 -0.86
C GLY A 132 -1.38 11.86 -0.84
N LEU A 133 -1.28 12.54 0.31
CA LEU A 133 -1.63 13.97 0.41
C LEU A 133 -0.66 14.83 -0.40
N PHE A 134 0.65 14.61 -0.28
CA PHE A 134 1.68 15.30 -1.03
C PHE A 134 1.43 15.22 -2.55
N TRP A 135 1.05 14.03 -3.02
CA TRP A 135 0.69 13.76 -4.41
C TRP A 135 -0.55 14.53 -4.85
N THR A 136 -1.58 14.54 -4.00
CA THR A 136 -2.84 15.26 -4.26
C THR A 136 -2.61 16.77 -4.33
N ASP A 137 -1.85 17.34 -3.40
CA ASP A 137 -1.56 18.79 -3.33
C ASP A 137 -0.90 19.33 -4.58
N ARG A 138 -0.11 18.48 -5.23
CA ARG A 138 0.63 18.82 -6.44
C ARG A 138 -0.13 18.46 -7.72
N GLY A 139 -1.37 17.98 -7.60
CA GLY A 139 -2.22 17.63 -8.75
C GLY A 139 -1.60 16.57 -9.65
N LEU A 140 -0.88 15.61 -9.07
CA LEU A 140 -0.02 14.68 -9.84
C LEU A 140 -0.81 13.59 -10.58
N ASN A 141 -2.08 13.37 -10.25
CA ASN A 141 -2.95 12.45 -10.98
C ASN A 141 -3.05 12.80 -12.47
N ALA A 142 -3.27 14.08 -12.80
CA ALA A 142 -3.42 14.51 -14.19
C ALA A 142 -2.14 14.31 -15.01
N ALA A 143 -0.97 14.53 -14.40
CA ALA A 143 0.31 14.25 -15.04
C ALA A 143 0.51 12.75 -15.24
N ALA A 144 0.13 11.93 -14.25
CA ALA A 144 0.24 10.49 -14.37
C ALA A 144 -0.70 9.89 -15.42
N ASP A 145 -1.90 10.44 -15.58
CA ASP A 145 -2.83 10.05 -16.65
C ASP A 145 -2.27 10.32 -18.05
N GLN A 146 -1.43 11.35 -18.18
CA GLN A 146 -0.76 11.72 -19.43
C GLN A 146 0.57 10.98 -19.63
N GLY A 147 1.01 10.17 -18.66
CA GLY A 147 2.33 9.54 -18.70
C GLY A 147 3.50 10.50 -18.45
N ASP A 148 3.26 11.69 -17.89
CA ASP A 148 4.26 12.76 -17.75
C ASP A 148 5.12 12.59 -16.49
N MET A 149 6.09 11.66 -16.57
CA MET A 149 7.06 11.41 -15.51
C MET A 149 7.97 12.63 -15.23
N VAL A 150 8.21 13.48 -16.22
CA VAL A 150 9.09 14.65 -16.10
C VAL A 150 8.45 15.67 -15.17
N THR A 151 7.18 16.01 -15.38
CA THR A 151 6.42 16.92 -14.52
C THR A 151 6.29 16.36 -13.11
N ILE A 152 6.01 15.06 -12.96
CA ILE A 152 5.91 14.43 -11.64
C ILE A 152 7.24 14.54 -10.89
N THR A 153 8.35 14.16 -11.54
CA THR A 153 9.69 14.22 -10.94
C THR A 153 10.06 15.66 -10.57
N GLN A 154 9.76 16.63 -11.43
CA GLN A 154 9.99 18.05 -11.17
C GLN A 154 9.23 18.53 -9.93
N ARG A 155 7.95 18.16 -9.79
CA ARG A 155 7.11 18.62 -8.68
C ARG A 155 7.41 17.93 -7.35
N ILE A 156 7.95 16.71 -7.39
CA ILE A 156 8.36 15.97 -6.19
C ILE A 156 9.74 16.43 -5.72
N ASN A 157 10.74 16.45 -6.62
CA ASN A 157 12.13 16.65 -6.25
C ASN A 157 12.64 18.10 -6.48
N GLY A 158 11.85 18.95 -7.15
CA GLY A 158 12.29 20.30 -7.54
C GLY A 158 13.31 20.31 -8.69
N GLY A 159 13.54 19.18 -9.35
CA GLY A 159 14.48 18.99 -10.46
C GLY A 159 14.32 17.61 -11.10
N GLN A 160 15.22 17.27 -12.03
CA GLN A 160 15.22 15.97 -12.74
C GLN A 160 16.23 14.96 -12.19
N ASN A 161 16.79 15.22 -11.01
CA ASN A 161 17.73 14.29 -10.39
C ASN A 161 17.02 12.95 -10.11
N GLY A 162 17.63 11.86 -10.59
CA GLY A 162 17.09 10.51 -10.45
C GLY A 162 15.97 10.13 -11.44
N ALA A 163 15.69 10.96 -12.47
CA ALA A 163 14.60 10.70 -13.42
C ALA A 163 14.68 9.31 -14.09
N GLN A 164 15.88 8.86 -14.49
CA GLN A 164 16.06 7.55 -15.11
C GLN A 164 15.71 6.40 -14.16
N ASP A 165 16.16 6.46 -12.90
CA ASP A 165 15.86 5.40 -11.92
C ASP A 165 14.35 5.35 -11.60
N ARG A 166 13.68 6.51 -11.53
CA ARG A 166 12.21 6.57 -11.39
C ARG A 166 11.51 5.92 -12.59
N LEU A 167 12.00 6.19 -13.81
CA LEU A 167 11.45 5.59 -15.03
C LEU A 167 11.65 4.07 -15.04
N ASP A 168 12.84 3.59 -14.68
CA ASP A 168 13.15 2.17 -14.63
C ASP A 168 12.27 1.42 -13.61
N ARG A 169 12.05 2.02 -12.43
CA ARG A 169 11.12 1.49 -11.42
C ARG A 169 9.69 1.44 -11.93
N TYR A 170 9.25 2.48 -12.64
CA TYR A 170 7.94 2.50 -13.26
C TYR A 170 7.77 1.37 -14.28
N HIS A 171 8.75 1.19 -15.18
CA HIS A 171 8.72 0.12 -16.18
C HIS A 171 8.71 -1.28 -15.56
N ARG A 172 9.34 -1.47 -14.40
CA ARG A 172 9.30 -2.75 -13.67
C ARG A 172 7.91 -3.06 -13.09
N VAL A 173 7.18 -2.05 -12.62
CA VAL A 173 5.91 -2.26 -11.89
C VAL A 173 4.67 -2.18 -12.78
N ILE A 174 4.68 -1.36 -13.84
CA ILE A 174 3.49 -1.12 -14.65
C ILE A 174 2.89 -2.37 -15.32
N PRO A 175 3.67 -3.36 -15.82
CA PRO A 175 3.08 -4.57 -16.40
C PRO A 175 2.32 -5.39 -15.35
N ILE A 176 2.89 -5.51 -14.15
CA ILE A 176 2.29 -6.25 -13.03
C ILE A 176 0.96 -5.62 -12.62
N LEU A 177 0.90 -4.29 -12.54
CA LEU A 177 -0.32 -3.58 -12.16
C LEU A 177 -1.42 -3.70 -13.22
N ARG A 178 -1.05 -3.63 -14.50
CA ARG A 178 -1.99 -3.82 -15.62
C ARG A 178 -2.54 -5.25 -15.64
N ASP A 179 -1.68 -6.25 -15.47
CA ASP A 179 -2.09 -7.65 -15.39
C ASP A 179 -3.03 -7.90 -14.20
N GLN A 180 -2.72 -7.31 -13.05
CA GLN A 180 -3.58 -7.41 -11.87
C GLN A 180 -4.94 -6.73 -12.08
N GLN A 181 -4.97 -5.55 -12.71
CA GLN A 181 -6.23 -4.88 -13.04
C GLN A 181 -7.08 -5.72 -14.01
N ALA A 182 -6.46 -6.28 -15.05
CA ALA A 182 -7.14 -7.17 -16.01
C ALA A 182 -7.68 -8.44 -15.32
N ALA A 183 -6.90 -9.05 -14.44
CA ALA A 183 -7.33 -10.22 -13.68
C ALA A 183 -8.52 -9.92 -12.75
N LEU A 184 -8.53 -8.76 -12.08
CA LEU A 184 -9.64 -8.34 -11.22
C LEU A 184 -10.90 -8.05 -12.04
N ALA A 185 -10.78 -7.39 -13.20
CA ALA A 185 -11.91 -7.14 -14.09
C ALA A 185 -12.54 -8.45 -14.60
N ALA A 186 -11.74 -9.46 -14.94
CA ALA A 186 -12.22 -10.77 -15.34
C ALA A 186 -12.90 -11.56 -14.20
N GLN A 187 -12.52 -11.33 -12.94
CA GLN A 187 -13.18 -11.95 -11.78
C GLN A 187 -14.56 -11.35 -11.53
N GLU A 188 -14.74 -10.04 -11.74
CA GLU A 188 -16.04 -9.38 -11.58
C GLU A 188 -17.08 -9.94 -12.57
N GLU A 189 -16.64 -10.30 -13.78
CA GLU A 189 -17.44 -10.98 -14.81
C GLU A 189 -17.87 -12.40 -14.39
N LEU A 190 -17.02 -13.13 -13.66
CA LEU A 190 -17.29 -14.49 -13.16
C LEU A 190 -18.24 -14.55 -11.95
N VAL A 191 -18.38 -13.47 -11.19
CA VAL A 191 -19.24 -13.41 -9.98
C VAL A 191 -20.71 -13.12 -10.33
N ARG A 192 -21.02 -12.71 -11.56
CA ARG A 192 -22.39 -12.63 -12.06
C ARG A 192 -22.48 -13.26 -13.43
N PRO A 193 -22.56 -14.60 -13.55
CA PRO A 193 -23.24 -15.14 -14.71
C PRO A 193 -24.62 -14.48 -14.72
N SER A 194 -24.91 -13.68 -15.73
CA SER A 194 -26.27 -13.32 -16.09
C SER A 194 -26.94 -14.61 -16.54
N ILE A 195 -27.21 -15.51 -15.58
CA ILE A 195 -28.18 -16.56 -15.76
C ILE A 195 -29.44 -15.77 -16.06
N PRO A 196 -30.05 -15.94 -17.24
CA PRO A 196 -31.37 -15.42 -17.46
C PRO A 196 -32.25 -16.17 -16.46
N TRP A 197 -32.52 -15.56 -15.31
CA TRP A 197 -33.40 -16.08 -14.26
C TRP A 197 -34.85 -16.25 -14.74
N LYS A 198 -35.10 -16.06 -16.03
CA LYS A 198 -36.42 -16.12 -16.63
C LYS A 198 -37.05 -17.51 -16.61
N GLN A 199 -36.29 -18.62 -16.52
CA GLN A 199 -36.89 -19.96 -16.60
C GLN A 199 -36.15 -21.02 -15.77
N LEU A 200 -36.53 -21.15 -14.49
CA LEU A 200 -36.15 -22.31 -13.66
C LEU A 200 -37.18 -23.43 -13.85
N TRP A 201 -36.76 -24.67 -14.11
CA TRP A 201 -37.65 -25.82 -14.25
C TRP A 201 -37.37 -26.86 -13.17
N VAL A 202 -38.40 -27.32 -12.47
CA VAL A 202 -38.31 -28.36 -11.44
C VAL A 202 -39.40 -29.40 -11.69
N ASN A 203 -39.01 -30.67 -11.83
CA ASN A 203 -39.92 -31.79 -12.12
C ASN A 203 -40.85 -31.52 -13.33
N GLY A 204 -40.31 -30.90 -14.39
CA GLY A 204 -41.07 -30.60 -15.61
C GLY A 204 -42.03 -29.41 -15.54
N ARG A 205 -42.04 -28.66 -14.42
CA ARG A 205 -42.83 -27.42 -14.29
C ARG A 205 -41.92 -26.20 -14.25
N GLN A 206 -42.28 -25.16 -15.01
CA GLN A 206 -41.60 -23.87 -14.96
C GLN A 206 -42.00 -23.16 -13.66
N MET A 207 -41.02 -22.77 -12.85
CA MET A 207 -41.23 -21.97 -11.65
C MET A 207 -41.16 -20.48 -12.00
N ASP A 208 -42.16 -19.72 -11.56
CA ASP A 208 -42.14 -18.26 -11.57
C ASP A 208 -41.41 -17.75 -10.31
N PRO A 209 -40.29 -17.00 -10.45
CA PRO A 209 -39.56 -16.46 -9.32
C PRO A 209 -40.40 -15.59 -8.38
N ALA A 210 -41.46 -14.95 -8.87
CA ALA A 210 -42.33 -14.09 -8.06
C ALA A 210 -43.23 -14.88 -7.08
N THR A 211 -43.42 -16.18 -7.31
CA THR A 211 -44.33 -17.03 -6.52
C THR A 211 -43.62 -18.07 -5.64
N ALA A 212 -42.29 -18.16 -5.74
CA ALA A 212 -41.47 -19.08 -4.94
C ALA A 212 -41.35 -18.63 -3.47
N ARG A 213 -42.46 -18.67 -2.72
CA ARG A 213 -42.45 -18.56 -1.26
C ARG A 213 -42.07 -19.90 -0.66
N GLY A 214 -40.95 -19.92 0.07
CA GLY A 214 -40.53 -21.08 0.86
C GLY A 214 -41.66 -21.54 1.78
N THR A 215 -41.95 -22.83 1.78
CA THR A 215 -42.88 -23.43 2.72
C THR A 215 -42.35 -23.23 4.15
N PRO A 216 -43.15 -22.69 5.08
CA PRO A 216 -42.71 -22.43 6.44
C PRO A 216 -42.82 -23.73 7.25
N ARG A 217 -41.76 -24.55 7.26
CA ARG A 217 -41.57 -25.57 8.30
C ARG A 217 -40.10 -25.63 8.70
N GLY A 218 -39.74 -24.82 9.67
CA GLY A 218 -38.44 -24.84 10.36
C GLY A 218 -38.32 -23.64 11.28
N ARG A 219 -38.16 -23.88 12.59
CA ARG A 219 -38.23 -22.90 13.68
C ARG A 219 -37.32 -21.66 13.46
N PRO A 220 -37.70 -20.46 13.95
CA PRO A 220 -36.84 -19.29 13.88
C PRO A 220 -35.61 -19.44 14.79
N CYS A 221 -34.43 -19.06 14.29
CA CYS A 221 -33.22 -18.91 15.11
C CYS A 221 -33.39 -17.72 16.07
N PRO A 222 -32.87 -17.80 17.31
CA PRO A 222 -32.94 -16.68 18.25
C PRO A 222 -32.03 -15.53 17.79
N PRO A 223 -32.36 -14.27 18.14
CA PRO A 223 -31.55 -13.11 17.75
C PRO A 223 -30.25 -13.07 18.56
N TRP A 224 -29.11 -13.00 17.84
CA TRP A 224 -27.80 -12.79 18.46
C TRP A 224 -27.61 -11.30 18.74
N GLN A 225 -27.39 -10.95 20.01
CA GLN A 225 -27.02 -9.59 20.44
C GLN A 225 -25.50 -9.44 20.30
N GLY A 226 -25.04 -8.66 19.33
CA GLY A 226 -23.63 -8.34 19.15
C GLY A 226 -23.41 -7.30 18.07
N THR A 227 -22.84 -6.16 18.45
CA THR A 227 -22.57 -4.99 17.61
C THR A 227 -21.36 -5.22 16.71
N SER A 228 -21.57 -5.56 15.43
CA SER A 228 -20.61 -5.26 14.36
C SER A 228 -21.26 -5.48 12.99
N SER A 229 -21.15 -4.46 12.14
CA SER A 229 -21.67 -4.43 10.78
C SER A 229 -20.99 -5.47 9.90
N TRP A 230 -21.63 -6.63 9.72
CA TRP A 230 -21.33 -7.59 8.65
C TRP A 230 -22.62 -7.88 7.89
N LEU A 231 -22.56 -7.70 6.58
CA LEU A 231 -23.64 -7.96 5.63
C LEU A 231 -24.19 -9.39 5.78
N ARG A 232 -25.49 -9.46 6.03
CA ARG A 232 -26.34 -10.67 5.95
C ARG A 232 -26.07 -11.45 4.67
N TRP A 233 -25.50 -12.64 4.79
CA TRP A 233 -25.63 -13.70 3.79
C TRP A 233 -26.05 -14.99 4.48
N GLY A 234 -27.36 -15.08 4.74
CA GLY A 234 -28.00 -16.27 5.27
C GLY A 234 -29.19 -16.63 4.38
N CYS A 235 -28.94 -17.37 3.31
CA CYS A 235 -29.95 -18.15 2.60
C CYS A 235 -29.27 -19.43 2.08
N SER A 236 -29.41 -20.51 2.85
CA SER A 236 -29.11 -21.86 2.40
C SER A 236 -30.06 -22.22 1.25
N ALA A 237 -29.61 -22.10 0.00
CA ALA A 237 -30.38 -22.55 -1.15
C ALA A 237 -30.43 -24.09 -1.16
N PHE A 238 -31.56 -24.66 -0.74
CA PHE A 238 -31.83 -26.09 -0.84
C PHE A 238 -32.27 -26.39 -2.28
N ILE A 239 -31.40 -26.95 -3.12
CA ILE A 239 -31.76 -27.38 -4.47
C ILE A 239 -32.50 -28.71 -4.37
N PRO A 240 -33.77 -28.81 -4.83
CA PRO A 240 -34.52 -30.08 -4.79
C PRO A 240 -33.85 -31.15 -5.64
N ARG A 241 -33.88 -32.42 -5.20
CA ARG A 241 -33.48 -33.56 -6.03
C ARG A 241 -34.39 -33.59 -7.28
N GLY A 242 -33.82 -33.45 -8.47
CA GLY A 242 -34.55 -33.49 -9.76
C GLY A 242 -34.57 -32.18 -10.57
N ALA A 243 -33.95 -31.09 -10.09
CA ALA A 243 -33.87 -29.84 -10.84
C ALA A 243 -33.00 -29.97 -12.12
N SER A 244 -33.48 -29.44 -13.24
CA SER A 244 -32.75 -29.39 -14.52
C SER A 244 -32.86 -27.99 -15.14
N VAL A 245 -31.79 -27.54 -15.80
CA VAL A 245 -31.74 -26.26 -16.52
C VAL A 245 -31.76 -26.58 -18.01
N ARG A 246 -32.67 -25.94 -18.77
CA ARG A 246 -32.82 -26.17 -20.21
C ARG A 246 -32.35 -24.93 -20.97
N THR A 247 -31.26 -25.07 -21.74
CA THR A 247 -30.76 -24.03 -22.66
C THR A 247 -30.92 -24.53 -24.09
N GLY A 248 -32.00 -24.12 -24.78
CA GLY A 248 -32.19 -24.49 -26.19
C GLY A 248 -32.28 -25.99 -26.48
N ARG A 249 -32.26 -26.38 -27.77
CA ARG A 249 -32.67 -27.71 -28.28
C ARG A 249 -31.75 -28.91 -27.95
N THR A 250 -30.72 -28.76 -27.11
CA THR A 250 -29.83 -29.87 -26.75
C THR A 250 -29.68 -30.01 -25.23
N LEU A 251 -30.06 -31.17 -24.69
CA LEU A 251 -29.89 -31.56 -23.30
C LEU A 251 -28.40 -31.86 -23.01
N GLN A 252 -27.65 -30.88 -22.49
CA GLN A 252 -26.36 -31.16 -21.84
C GLN A 252 -26.56 -31.29 -20.32
N THR A 253 -26.92 -32.50 -19.87
CA THR A 253 -27.13 -32.80 -18.44
C THR A 253 -25.83 -32.98 -17.64
N ALA A 254 -24.67 -33.10 -18.29
CA ALA A 254 -23.39 -33.42 -17.63
C ALA A 254 -22.51 -32.21 -17.24
N SER A 255 -22.69 -31.05 -17.89
CA SER A 255 -21.78 -29.90 -17.73
C SER A 255 -22.13 -29.02 -16.52
N LEU A 256 -23.42 -28.75 -16.29
CA LEU A 256 -23.86 -27.79 -15.27
C LEU A 256 -23.78 -28.32 -13.83
N ARG A 257 -23.97 -29.63 -13.62
CA ARG A 257 -23.84 -30.25 -12.29
C ARG A 257 -22.38 -30.20 -11.81
N SER A 258 -21.44 -30.38 -12.73
CA SER A 258 -20.00 -30.31 -12.47
C SER A 258 -19.53 -28.88 -12.18
N GLN A 259 -20.13 -27.88 -12.86
CA GLN A 259 -19.86 -26.46 -12.62
C GLN A 259 -20.45 -25.97 -11.29
N LEU A 260 -21.68 -26.37 -10.92
CA LEU A 260 -22.28 -26.03 -9.62
C LEU A 260 -21.58 -26.72 -8.44
N ILE A 261 -21.18 -27.99 -8.59
CA ILE A 261 -20.43 -28.73 -7.54
C ILE A 261 -19.04 -28.12 -7.34
N ARG A 262 -18.40 -27.58 -8.39
CA ARG A 262 -17.14 -26.82 -8.28
C ARG A 262 -17.31 -25.52 -7.50
N GLN A 263 -18.39 -24.77 -7.72
CA GLN A 263 -18.68 -23.54 -6.96
C GLN A 263 -18.92 -23.83 -5.46
N ILE A 264 -19.63 -24.91 -5.11
CA ILE A 264 -19.91 -25.25 -3.70
C ILE A 264 -18.66 -25.81 -2.98
N ARG A 265 -17.71 -26.46 -3.69
CA ARG A 265 -16.43 -26.89 -3.07
C ARG A 265 -15.48 -25.72 -2.79
N TYR A 266 -15.49 -24.68 -3.62
CA TYR A 266 -14.68 -23.48 -3.40
C TYR A 266 -15.17 -22.66 -2.19
N SER A 267 -16.47 -22.63 -1.93
CA SER A 267 -17.04 -21.92 -0.77
C SER A 267 -16.91 -22.68 0.57
N ARG A 268 -16.36 -23.90 0.58
CA ARG A 268 -16.24 -24.76 1.78
C ARG A 268 -14.81 -25.14 2.16
N SER A 269 -13.80 -24.68 1.43
CA SER A 269 -12.41 -24.95 1.78
C SER A 269 -11.88 -23.84 2.69
N PRO A 270 -11.49 -24.10 3.95
CA PRO A 270 -10.63 -23.15 4.66
C PRO A 270 -9.33 -22.97 3.85
N PRO A 271 -8.65 -21.82 3.96
CA PRO A 271 -7.39 -21.60 3.25
C PRO A 271 -6.44 -22.77 3.57
N ARG A 272 -5.86 -23.38 2.52
CA ARG A 272 -4.82 -24.40 2.70
C ARG A 272 -3.72 -23.78 3.57
N PRO A 273 -3.20 -24.48 4.60
CA PRO A 273 -2.01 -24.00 5.28
C PRO A 273 -0.90 -23.84 4.24
N LEU A 274 -0.19 -22.72 4.31
CA LEU A 274 0.93 -22.41 3.43
C LEU A 274 1.86 -23.62 3.35
N PRO A 275 2.29 -24.06 2.14
CA PRO A 275 3.29 -25.10 2.04
C PRO A 275 4.54 -24.65 2.79
N ARG A 276 5.14 -25.58 3.55
CA ARG A 276 6.45 -25.36 4.17
C ARG A 276 7.41 -24.85 3.10
N ARG A 277 8.10 -23.75 3.42
CA ARG A 277 9.04 -23.01 2.56
C ARG A 277 9.85 -23.96 1.67
N ALA A 278 9.63 -23.90 0.36
CA ALA A 278 10.66 -24.26 -0.61
C ALA A 278 11.71 -23.13 -0.62
N PRO A 279 13.01 -23.44 -0.75
CA PRO A 279 14.06 -22.43 -0.74
C PRO A 279 13.94 -21.48 -1.94
N CYS A 280 14.19 -20.19 -1.67
CA CYS A 280 14.20 -19.11 -2.65
C CYS A 280 15.33 -19.32 -3.68
N PRO A 281 15.07 -19.26 -5.00
CA PRO A 281 16.10 -19.46 -6.02
C PRO A 281 17.10 -18.29 -6.17
N ILE A 282 16.99 -17.25 -5.33
CA ILE A 282 17.90 -16.09 -5.29
C ILE A 282 18.94 -16.24 -4.17
N CYS A 283 18.77 -17.19 -3.24
CA CYS A 283 19.68 -17.41 -2.13
C CYS A 283 20.36 -18.77 -2.32
N GLY A 284 21.69 -18.80 -2.52
CA GLY A 284 22.46 -20.04 -2.47
C GLY A 284 22.23 -20.81 -1.16
N PRO A 285 22.53 -22.13 -1.11
CA PRO A 285 22.17 -22.97 0.03
C PRO A 285 22.79 -22.43 1.32
N ALA A 286 21.94 -22.17 2.31
CA ALA A 286 22.36 -21.86 3.67
C ALA A 286 23.12 -23.06 4.26
N ILE A 287 24.44 -22.92 4.38
CA ILE A 287 25.29 -23.80 5.17
C ILE A 287 24.76 -23.73 6.62
N ARG A 288 24.36 -24.87 7.18
CA ARG A 288 24.03 -24.97 8.60
C ARG A 288 25.33 -24.80 9.40
N SER A 289 25.53 -23.63 10.01
CA SER A 289 26.52 -23.47 11.06
C SER A 289 25.97 -24.06 12.35
N THR A 290 26.37 -25.27 12.69
CA THR A 290 26.38 -25.72 14.08
C THR A 290 27.52 -24.97 14.77
N HIS A 291 27.19 -23.97 15.59
CA HIS A 291 28.16 -23.42 16.53
C HIS A 291 28.10 -24.23 17.83
N ASP A 292 29.13 -25.05 17.98
CA ASP A 292 29.63 -25.57 19.25
C ASP A 292 30.36 -24.43 19.99
N PRO A 293 29.99 -24.10 21.24
CA PRO A 293 30.63 -23.03 21.99
C PRO A 293 31.83 -23.59 22.76
N SER A 294 32.98 -23.70 22.11
CA SER A 294 34.26 -23.79 22.83
C SER A 294 35.46 -23.34 21.99
N SER A 295 36.34 -22.55 22.61
CA SER A 295 37.67 -22.12 22.16
C SER A 295 37.72 -21.02 21.08
N ARG A 296 38.63 -20.03 21.07
CA ARG A 296 39.77 -19.61 21.91
C ARG A 296 40.34 -18.32 21.27
N PHE A 297 40.90 -17.44 22.11
CA PHE A 297 41.91 -16.39 21.86
C PHE A 297 41.66 -15.29 20.83
#